data_AF-A0A947WJ99-F1
#
_entry.id   AF-A0A947WJ99-F1
#
_cell.length_a   1.000
_cell.length_b   1.000
_cell.length_c   1.000
_cell.angle_alpha   90.00
_cell.angle_beta   90.00
_cell.angle_gamma   90.00
#
_symmetry.space_group_name_H-M   'P 1'
#
loop_
_entity.id
_entity.type
_entity.pdbx_description
1 polymer ?
#
loop_
_entity_poly.entity_id
_entity_poly.type
_entity_poly.pdbx_seq_one_letter_code
_entity_poly.pdbx_strand_id
1 'polypeptide(L)'
;MNKIIESAKFVVDNSQQVTINSQEVDVFCDYFNHEHIKHWFDEAPFDIRKLSIKDRLHFLLVFNAISFSYWGDPKWNIKYNSEELDGAYGMIGAVGRAIENILPILDARYLSSISKSTFFKILEGNIV
;
A
#
# COMPACT_ATOMS: atom_id res chain seq x y z
N MET A 1 5.07 28.74 -16.25
CA MET A 1 5.70 28.43 -14.96
C MET A 1 4.96 27.25 -14.33
N ASN A 2 5.67 26.31 -13.69
CA ASN A 2 5.07 25.05 -13.24
C ASN A 2 4.36 25.26 -11.89
N LYS A 3 3.02 25.18 -11.89
CA LYS A 3 2.18 25.41 -10.70
C LYS A 3 2.56 24.53 -9.50
N ILE A 4 3.09 23.34 -9.73
CA ILE A 4 3.53 22.43 -8.66
C ILE A 4 4.79 22.96 -7.97
N ILE A 5 5.73 23.52 -8.74
CA ILE A 5 6.98 24.08 -8.19
C ILE A 5 6.67 25.33 -7.35
N GLU A 6 5.77 26.20 -7.83
CA GLU A 6 5.35 27.39 -7.11
C GLU A 6 4.66 27.05 -5.78
N SER A 7 3.74 26.08 -5.78
CA SER A 7 3.00 25.71 -4.56
C SER A 7 3.89 25.01 -3.53
N ALA A 8 4.89 24.23 -3.95
CA ALA A 8 5.81 23.54 -3.06
C ALA A 8 6.89 24.46 -2.46
N LYS A 9 7.17 25.62 -3.10
CA LYS A 9 8.27 26.52 -2.73
C LYS A 9 8.23 26.95 -1.26
N PHE A 10 7.05 27.28 -0.74
CA PHE A 10 6.91 27.69 0.66
C PHE A 10 7.40 26.61 1.62
N VAL A 11 7.03 25.34 1.40
CA VAL A 11 7.44 24.23 2.28
C VAL A 11 8.94 24.01 2.20
N VAL A 12 9.50 24.02 0.98
CA VAL A 12 10.95 23.82 0.76
C VAL A 12 11.76 24.93 1.43
N ASP A 13 11.36 26.19 1.25
CA ASP A 13 12.10 27.35 1.76
C ASP A 13 11.99 27.51 3.30
N ASN A 14 10.94 26.95 3.93
CA ASN A 14 10.65 27.14 5.36
C ASN A 14 10.82 25.88 6.22
N SER A 15 11.09 24.71 5.64
CA SER A 15 11.33 23.49 6.42
C SER A 15 12.67 23.55 7.17
N GLN A 16 12.63 23.51 8.50
CA GLN A 16 13.82 23.63 9.35
C GLN A 16 14.38 22.28 9.82
N GLN A 17 13.52 21.27 9.93
CA GLN A 17 13.87 19.97 10.54
C GLN A 17 14.06 18.87 9.50
N VAL A 18 13.55 19.06 8.28
CA VAL A 18 13.61 18.06 7.21
C VAL A 18 14.10 18.74 5.93
N THR A 19 15.28 18.35 5.47
CA THR A 19 15.88 18.86 4.24
C THR A 19 16.36 17.69 3.39
N ILE A 20 16.27 17.83 2.06
CA ILE A 20 16.85 16.85 1.14
C ILE A 20 18.38 17.01 1.18
N ASN A 21 19.09 15.91 1.38
CA ASN A 21 20.54 15.89 1.20
C ASN A 21 20.85 15.70 -0.29
N SER A 22 21.12 16.81 -1.00
CA SER A 22 21.37 16.78 -2.45
C SER A 22 22.58 15.93 -2.84
N GLN A 23 23.62 15.86 -2.02
CA GLN A 23 24.81 15.04 -2.31
C GLN A 23 24.46 13.55 -2.35
N GLU A 24 23.61 13.09 -1.41
CA GLU A 24 23.16 11.70 -1.39
C GLU A 24 22.20 11.38 -2.54
N VAL A 25 21.49 12.37 -3.08
CA VAL A 25 20.69 12.20 -4.30
C VAL A 25 21.60 11.93 -5.50
N ASP A 26 22.70 12.67 -5.63
CA ASP A 26 23.67 12.46 -6.72
C ASP A 26 24.32 11.07 -6.58
N VAL A 27 24.75 10.71 -5.37
CA VAL A 27 25.26 9.36 -5.03
C VAL A 27 24.25 8.28 -5.42
N PHE A 28 22.99 8.43 -5.02
CA PHE A 28 21.95 7.49 -5.41
C PHE A 28 21.82 7.37 -6.93
N CYS A 29 21.83 8.48 -7.66
CA CYS A 29 21.72 8.48 -9.12
C CYS A 29 22.90 7.77 -9.80
N ASP A 30 24.12 7.95 -9.29
CA ASP A 30 25.33 7.30 -9.82
C ASP A 30 25.30 5.77 -9.65
N TYR A 31 24.68 5.28 -8.56
CA TYR A 31 24.56 3.85 -8.26
C TYR A 31 23.25 3.21 -8.72
N PHE A 32 22.25 4.00 -9.09
CA PHE A 32 20.92 3.49 -9.43
C PHE A 32 20.96 2.71 -10.76
N ASN A 33 20.68 1.41 -10.68
CA ASN A 33 20.47 0.56 -11.86
C ASN A 33 19.02 0.08 -11.94
N HIS A 34 18.29 0.61 -12.92
CA HIS A 34 16.89 0.25 -13.19
C HIS A 34 16.68 -1.24 -13.50
N GLU A 35 17.69 -1.95 -14.01
CA GLU A 35 17.59 -3.40 -14.32
C GLU A 35 17.39 -4.26 -13.06
N HIS A 36 17.76 -3.76 -11.89
CA HIS A 36 17.61 -4.46 -10.61
C HIS A 36 16.35 -4.04 -9.84
N ILE A 37 15.59 -3.08 -10.35
CA ILE A 37 14.36 -2.62 -9.72
C ILE A 37 13.20 -3.49 -10.19
N LYS A 38 12.56 -4.14 -9.22
CA LYS A 38 11.31 -4.82 -9.45
C LYS A 38 10.16 -3.88 -9.13
N HIS A 39 9.12 -3.95 -9.96
CA HIS A 39 7.92 -3.19 -9.71
C HIS A 39 7.26 -3.72 -8.42
N TRP A 40 6.70 -2.84 -7.58
CA TRP A 40 6.09 -3.24 -6.29
C TRP A 40 5.04 -4.34 -6.42
N PHE A 41 4.39 -4.44 -7.59
CA PHE A 41 3.40 -5.47 -7.91
C PHE A 41 4.01 -6.87 -8.04
N ASP A 42 5.30 -6.97 -8.35
CA ASP A 42 6.08 -8.22 -8.40
C ASP A 42 6.59 -8.65 -7.03
N GLU A 43 6.84 -7.68 -6.16
CA GLU A 43 7.36 -7.87 -4.81
C GLU A 43 6.25 -7.84 -3.74
N ALA A 44 5.00 -7.76 -4.19
CA ALA A 44 3.84 -7.74 -3.32
C ALA A 44 3.71 -9.10 -2.59
N PRO A 45 3.33 -9.10 -1.29
CA PRO A 45 3.21 -10.33 -0.51
C PRO A 45 2.16 -11.29 -1.08
N PHE A 46 1.08 -10.75 -1.65
CA PHE A 46 0.11 -11.50 -2.43
C PHE A 46 0.43 -11.35 -3.93
N ASP A 47 0.43 -12.45 -4.68
CA ASP A 47 0.72 -12.44 -6.12
C ASP A 47 -0.46 -11.89 -6.93
N ILE A 48 -0.53 -10.56 -7.02
CA ILE A 48 -1.61 -9.85 -7.71
C ILE A 48 -1.59 -10.18 -9.22
N ARG A 49 -0.44 -10.61 -9.80
CA ARG A 49 -0.35 -10.95 -11.23
C ARG A 49 -1.11 -12.23 -11.61
N LYS A 50 -1.32 -13.14 -10.65
CA LYS A 50 -2.16 -14.34 -10.86
C LYS A 50 -3.64 -14.02 -11.08
N LEU A 51 -4.10 -12.84 -10.67
CA LEU A 51 -5.48 -12.43 -10.89
C LEU A 51 -5.77 -12.15 -12.38
N SER A 52 -7.02 -12.35 -12.78
CA SER A 52 -7.49 -11.91 -14.10
C SER A 52 -7.29 -10.39 -14.25
N ILE A 53 -7.22 -9.87 -15.49
CA ILE A 53 -7.06 -8.42 -15.70
C ILE A 53 -8.16 -7.61 -15.01
N LYS A 54 -9.40 -8.12 -15.03
CA LYS A 54 -10.55 -7.51 -14.35
C LYS A 54 -10.36 -7.52 -12.84
N ASP A 55 -10.00 -8.67 -12.27
CA ASP A 55 -9.82 -8.81 -10.83
C ASP A 55 -8.64 -8.00 -10.32
N ARG A 56 -7.58 -7.83 -11.13
CA ARG A 56 -6.47 -6.90 -10.82
C ARG A 56 -6.96 -5.46 -10.68
N LEU A 57 -7.81 -5.00 -11.59
CA LEU A 57 -8.37 -3.65 -11.52
C LEU A 57 -9.28 -3.49 -10.29
N HIS A 58 -10.10 -4.49 -9.99
CA HIS A 58 -10.94 -4.48 -8.79
C HIS A 58 -10.10 -4.53 -7.51
N PHE A 59 -9.03 -5.32 -7.49
CA PHE A 59 -8.08 -5.38 -6.37
C PHE A 59 -7.49 -4.00 -6.10
N LEU A 60 -6.99 -3.34 -7.14
CA LEU A 60 -6.44 -1.99 -7.03
C LEU A 60 -7.48 -0.98 -6.53
N LEU A 61 -8.73 -1.07 -6.99
CA LEU A 61 -9.80 -0.21 -6.53
C LEU A 61 -10.10 -0.42 -5.04
N VAL A 62 -10.27 -1.68 -4.60
CA VAL A 62 -10.53 -2.03 -3.20
C VAL A 62 -9.37 -1.60 -2.30
N PHE A 63 -8.14 -1.93 -2.70
CA PHE A 63 -6.93 -1.55 -1.99
C PHE A 63 -6.84 -0.02 -1.79
N ASN A 64 -7.05 0.77 -2.84
CA ASN A 64 -7.01 2.23 -2.73
C ASN A 64 -8.20 2.82 -1.96
N ALA A 65 -9.38 2.18 -2.00
CA ALA A 65 -10.54 2.63 -1.24
C ALA A 65 -10.37 2.46 0.28
N ILE A 66 -9.53 1.52 0.71
CA ILE A 66 -9.23 1.27 2.14
C ILE A 66 -7.97 2.06 2.58
N SER A 67 -7.03 2.29 1.67
CA SER A 67 -5.73 2.91 1.95
C SER A 67 -5.86 4.35 2.46
N PHE A 68 -5.83 4.54 3.78
CA PHE A 68 -5.87 5.86 4.41
C PHE A 68 -4.67 6.12 5.31
N SER A 69 -4.53 5.37 6.42
CA SER A 69 -3.40 5.50 7.35
C SER A 69 -3.11 4.16 8.02
N TYR A 70 -1.82 3.87 8.18
CA TYR A 70 -1.30 2.66 8.83
C TYR A 70 -0.52 2.96 10.12
N TRP A 71 -0.38 4.25 10.47
CA TRP A 71 0.57 4.76 11.46
C TRP A 71 -0.07 5.01 12.82
N GLY A 72 -0.70 3.99 13.40
CA GLY A 72 -1.21 4.01 14.78
C GLY A 72 -0.12 3.80 15.83
N ASP A 73 -0.49 3.88 17.11
CA ASP A 73 0.33 3.43 18.25
C ASP A 73 -0.47 2.40 19.08
N PRO A 74 -0.16 1.10 18.99
CA PRO A 74 0.92 0.51 18.19
C PRO A 74 0.64 0.61 16.68
N LYS A 75 1.69 0.53 15.85
CA LYS A 75 1.54 0.48 14.38
C LYS A 75 0.72 -0.75 14.00
N TRP A 76 -0.21 -0.59 13.05
CA TRP A 76 -1.02 -1.71 12.57
C TRP A 76 -0.15 -2.68 11.77
N ASN A 77 -0.21 -3.96 12.13
CA ASN A 77 0.43 -5.06 11.45
C ASN A 77 -0.48 -6.28 11.41
N ILE A 78 -0.21 -7.20 10.48
CA ILE A 78 -0.94 -8.45 10.30
C ILE A 78 0.03 -9.62 10.18
N LYS A 79 -0.49 -10.84 10.38
CA LYS A 79 0.20 -12.06 9.96
C LYS A 79 -0.30 -12.55 8.61
N TYR A 80 0.62 -12.79 7.69
CA TYR A 80 0.34 -13.34 6.36
C TYR A 80 1.48 -14.29 5.95
N ASN A 81 1.16 -15.54 5.62
CA ASN A 81 2.15 -16.59 5.28
C ASN A 81 3.33 -16.73 6.27
N SER A 82 3.06 -16.61 7.57
CA SER A 82 4.05 -16.62 8.68
C SER A 82 4.92 -15.36 8.81
N GLU A 83 4.74 -14.38 7.94
CA GLU A 83 5.40 -13.09 8.03
C GLU A 83 4.51 -12.05 8.73
N GLU A 84 5.17 -11.10 9.40
CA GLU A 84 4.51 -9.93 9.97
C GLU A 84 4.63 -8.78 8.96
N LEU A 85 3.49 -8.30 8.47
CA LEU A 85 3.43 -7.26 7.45
C LEU A 85 2.72 -6.04 8.01
N ASP A 86 3.19 -4.86 7.62
CA ASP A 86 2.58 -3.59 8.00
C ASP A 86 2.37 -2.68 6.78
N GLY A 87 1.75 -1.52 7.01
CA GLY A 87 1.60 -0.51 5.98
C GLY A 87 0.79 -1.01 4.78
N ALA A 88 1.17 -0.54 3.59
CA ALA A 88 0.53 -0.95 2.34
C ALA A 88 0.68 -2.46 2.07
N TYR A 89 1.80 -3.07 2.45
CA TYR A 89 2.03 -4.51 2.24
C TYR A 89 1.16 -5.35 3.17
N GLY A 90 0.96 -4.92 4.42
CA GLY A 90 -0.03 -5.51 5.33
C GLY A 90 -1.44 -5.45 4.75
N MET A 91 -1.83 -4.33 4.13
CA MET A 91 -3.13 -4.22 3.48
C MET A 91 -3.26 -5.14 2.26
N ILE A 92 -2.23 -5.23 1.41
CA ILE A 92 -2.19 -6.19 0.30
C ILE A 92 -2.33 -7.63 0.81
N GLY A 93 -1.62 -7.99 1.88
CA GLY A 93 -1.73 -9.31 2.51
C GLY A 93 -3.12 -9.57 3.10
N ALA A 94 -3.76 -8.57 3.71
CA ALA A 94 -5.12 -8.70 4.25
C ALA A 94 -6.16 -8.97 3.15
N VAL A 95 -6.12 -8.21 2.05
CA VAL A 95 -7.01 -8.40 0.90
C VAL A 95 -6.68 -9.71 0.17
N GLY A 96 -5.39 -10.03 0.00
CA GLY A 96 -4.93 -11.29 -0.58
C GLY A 96 -5.46 -12.50 0.19
N ARG A 97 -5.32 -12.49 1.52
CA ARG A 97 -5.89 -13.50 2.42
C ARG A 97 -7.41 -13.64 2.29
N ALA A 98 -8.13 -12.55 2.10
CA ALA A 98 -9.58 -12.60 1.87
C ALA A 98 -9.91 -13.32 0.55
N ILE A 99 -9.15 -13.04 -0.52
CA ILE A 99 -9.30 -13.72 -1.82
C ILE A 99 -8.97 -15.22 -1.70
N GLU A 100 -7.88 -15.56 -1.03
CA GLU A 100 -7.45 -16.96 -0.79
C GLU A 100 -8.48 -17.73 0.03
N ASN A 101 -9.14 -17.07 0.98
CA ASN A 101 -10.25 -17.61 1.76
C ASN A 101 -11.61 -17.57 1.03
N ILE A 102 -11.62 -17.30 -0.28
CA ILE A 102 -12.79 -17.36 -1.16
C ILE A 102 -13.86 -16.32 -0.75
N LEU A 103 -13.46 -15.21 -0.12
CA LEU A 103 -14.37 -14.07 0.08
C LEU A 103 -14.48 -13.28 -1.22
N PRO A 104 -15.70 -12.91 -1.67
CA PRO A 104 -15.90 -12.15 -2.90
C PRO A 104 -15.58 -10.66 -2.70
N ILE A 105 -14.43 -10.35 -2.11
CA ILE A 105 -13.98 -8.99 -1.75
C ILE A 105 -13.75 -8.10 -2.97
N LEU A 106 -13.71 -8.69 -4.18
CA LEU A 106 -13.60 -7.99 -5.46
C LEU A 106 -14.96 -7.77 -6.17
N ASP A 107 -16.07 -8.23 -5.58
CA ASP A 107 -17.43 -8.01 -6.10
C ASP A 107 -18.07 -6.80 -5.42
N ALA A 108 -18.52 -5.83 -6.22
CA ALA A 108 -19.09 -4.58 -5.73
C ALA A 108 -20.41 -4.78 -4.95
N ARG A 109 -21.23 -5.77 -5.30
CA ARG A 109 -22.47 -6.06 -4.57
C ARG A 109 -22.16 -6.64 -3.20
N TYR A 110 -21.18 -7.55 -3.13
CA TYR A 110 -20.69 -8.04 -1.85
C TYR A 110 -20.17 -6.89 -0.98
N LEU A 111 -19.29 -6.05 -1.51
CA LEU A 111 -18.75 -4.88 -0.80
C LEU A 111 -19.85 -3.94 -0.29
N SER A 112 -20.93 -3.73 -1.06
CA SER A 112 -22.06 -2.89 -0.63
C SER A 112 -22.88 -3.46 0.53
N SER A 113 -22.73 -4.75 0.81
CA SER A 113 -23.51 -5.50 1.81
C SER A 113 -22.66 -6.12 2.91
N ILE A 114 -21.33 -5.97 2.85
CA ILE A 114 -20.42 -6.56 3.81
C ILE A 114 -20.69 -6.00 5.21
N SER A 115 -20.78 -6.88 6.19
CA SER A 115 -20.96 -6.44 7.57
C SER A 115 -19.67 -5.83 8.12
N LYS A 116 -19.81 -4.91 9.08
CA LYS A 116 -18.66 -4.32 9.79
C LYS A 116 -17.79 -5.40 10.45
N SER A 117 -18.39 -6.44 11.04
CA SER A 117 -17.65 -7.52 11.69
C SER A 117 -16.87 -8.37 10.69
N THR A 118 -17.45 -8.69 9.53
CA THR A 118 -16.74 -9.38 8.45
C THR A 118 -15.59 -8.52 7.93
N PHE A 119 -15.82 -7.22 7.72
CA PHE A 119 -14.79 -6.31 7.26
C PHE A 119 -13.63 -6.19 8.27
N PHE A 120 -13.92 -6.11 9.57
CA PHE A 120 -12.88 -6.17 10.60
C PHE A 120 -12.11 -7.48 10.58
N LYS A 121 -12.78 -8.61 10.36
CA LYS A 121 -12.10 -9.91 10.26
C LYS A 121 -11.16 -9.99 9.05
N ILE A 122 -11.51 -9.35 7.94
CA ILE A 122 -10.63 -9.23 6.77
C ILE A 122 -9.36 -8.44 7.14
N LEU A 123 -9.53 -7.29 7.78
CA LEU A 123 -8.45 -6.38 8.18
C LEU A 123 -7.76 -6.76 9.51
N GLU A 124 -8.09 -7.92 10.08
CA GLU A 124 -7.61 -8.34 11.39
C GLU A 124 -6.07 -8.32 11.44
N GLY A 125 -5.57 -7.67 12.48
CA GLY A 125 -4.17 -7.45 12.78
C GLY A 125 -3.93 -7.42 14.29
N ASN A 126 -2.92 -6.68 14.73
CA ASN A 126 -2.55 -6.54 16.15
C ASN A 126 -3.40 -5.54 16.96
N ILE A 127 -4.26 -4.73 16.32
CA ILE A 127 -5.09 -3.72 16.98
C ILE A 127 -6.55 -4.21 17.00
N VAL A 128 -7.19 -4.16 18.17
CA VAL A 128 -8.57 -4.61 18.43
C VAL A 128 -9.51 -3.41 18.57
#